data_AF-A0A6P1CZN2-F1
#
_entry.id   AF-A0A6P1CZN2-F1
#
_cell.length_a   1.000
_cell.length_b   1.000
_cell.length_c   1.000
_cell.angle_alpha   90.00
_cell.angle_beta   90.00
_cell.angle_gamma   90.00
#
_symmetry.space_group_name_H-M   'P 1'
#
loop_
_entity.id
_entity.type
_entity.pdbx_description
1 polymer ?
#
loop_
_entity_poly.entity_id
_entity_poly.type
_entity_poly.pdbx_seq_one_letter_code
_entity_poly.pdbx_strand_id
1 'polypeptide(L)'
;LHLDDILTRRTHLSIETTDRGTAVAAEVAALVAPHLGWDAGDIAREIELYTARVAAERDAHRYLDDATADSVRRTAADSRTGRAVEESFA
;
A
#
# COMPACT_ATOMS: atom_id res chain seq x y z
N LEU A 1 5.55 2.21 12.15
CA LEU A 1 6.16 1.39 11.08
C LEU A 1 5.02 0.60 10.47
N HIS A 2 4.78 0.71 9.17
CA HIS A 2 3.63 0.10 8.47
C HIS A 2 4.04 -1.06 7.58
N LEU A 3 3.07 -1.85 7.12
CA LEU A 3 3.34 -2.92 6.15
C LEU A 3 3.90 -2.35 4.85
N ASP A 4 3.42 -1.18 4.43
CA ASP A 4 3.96 -0.41 3.31
C ASP A 4 5.45 -0.08 3.50
N ASP A 5 5.87 0.37 4.69
CA ASP A 5 7.27 0.69 5.00
C ASP A 5 8.19 -0.53 4.87
N ILE A 6 7.67 -1.72 5.16
CA ILE A 6 8.42 -2.98 5.13
C ILE A 6 8.58 -3.45 3.68
N LEU A 7 7.46 -3.54 2.96
CA LEU A 7 7.42 -4.12 1.61
C LEU A 7 7.97 -3.19 0.53
N THR A 8 7.89 -1.87 0.71
CA THR A 8 8.36 -0.91 -0.31
C THR A 8 9.77 -0.38 -0.05
N ARG A 9 10.11 -0.03 1.20
CA ARG A 9 11.32 0.74 1.52
C ARG A 9 12.46 -0.07 2.15
N ARG A 10 12.14 -1.17 2.85
CA ARG A 10 13.15 -1.99 3.56
C ARG A 10 13.53 -3.27 2.81
N THR A 11 12.58 -3.83 2.09
CA THR A 11 12.75 -5.09 1.35
C THR A 11 12.66 -4.93 -0.16
N HIS A 12 12.15 -3.79 -0.64
CA HIS A 12 11.95 -3.48 -2.06
C HIS A 12 11.06 -4.46 -2.85
N LEU A 13 10.35 -5.38 -2.16
CA LEU A 13 9.46 -6.36 -2.79
C LEU A 13 8.44 -5.73 -3.73
N SER A 14 7.99 -4.50 -3.45
CA SER A 14 7.00 -3.80 -4.29
C SER A 14 7.47 -3.47 -5.70
N ILE A 15 8.77 -3.49 -5.96
CA ILE A 15 9.37 -3.23 -7.29
C ILE A 15 10.10 -4.46 -7.85
N GLU A 16 10.58 -5.37 -6.99
CA GLU A 16 11.34 -6.55 -7.40
C GLU A 16 10.44 -7.73 -7.83
N THR A 17 9.17 -7.72 -7.43
CA THR A 17 8.22 -8.81 -7.71
C THR A 17 7.05 -8.34 -8.57
N THR A 18 6.55 -9.23 -9.44
CA THR A 18 5.44 -8.92 -10.36
C THR A 18 4.12 -8.64 -9.65
N ASP A 19 3.86 -9.34 -8.54
CA ASP A 19 2.70 -9.14 -7.69
C ASP A 19 2.91 -7.99 -6.69
N ARG A 20 4.09 -7.36 -6.71
CA ARG A 20 4.48 -6.24 -5.86
C ARG A 20 4.33 -6.60 -4.37
N GLY A 21 4.68 -7.83 -4.00
CA GLY A 21 4.64 -8.33 -2.62
C GLY A 21 3.24 -8.60 -2.05
N THR A 22 2.18 -8.51 -2.86
CA THR A 22 0.80 -8.76 -2.37
C THR A 22 0.56 -10.22 -2.00
N ALA A 23 1.24 -11.17 -2.63
CA ALA A 23 1.09 -12.60 -2.35
C ALA A 23 1.66 -13.02 -0.98
N VAL A 24 2.53 -12.20 -0.37
CA VAL A 24 3.18 -12.47 0.92
C VAL A 24 2.81 -11.45 2.00
N ALA A 25 1.90 -10.51 1.68
CA ALA A 25 1.59 -9.39 2.56
C ALA A 25 1.00 -9.85 3.90
N ALA A 26 0.15 -10.87 3.88
CA ALA A 26 -0.49 -11.42 5.08
C ALA A 26 0.52 -12.14 5.98
N GLU A 27 1.40 -12.95 5.40
CA GLU A 27 2.46 -13.66 6.11
C GLU A 27 3.45 -12.70 6.75
N VAL A 28 3.87 -11.66 6.01
CA VAL A 28 4.75 -10.62 6.56
C VAL A 28 4.07 -9.87 7.70
N ALA A 29 2.79 -9.47 7.54
CA ALA A 29 2.04 -8.79 8.60
C ALA A 29 1.94 -9.64 9.87
N ALA A 30 1.64 -10.94 9.72
CA ALA A 30 1.57 -11.87 10.85
C ALA A 30 2.94 -12.04 11.55
N LEU A 31 4.05 -12.07 10.79
CA LEU A 31 5.40 -12.20 11.34
C LEU A 31 5.83 -10.96 12.13
N VAL A 32 5.47 -9.76 11.68
CA VAL A 32 5.89 -8.51 12.35
C VAL A 32 4.95 -8.07 13.47
N ALA A 33 3.69 -8.52 13.45
CA ALA A 33 2.66 -8.09 14.40
C ALA A 33 3.08 -8.20 15.88
N PRO A 34 3.67 -9.31 16.37
CA PRO A 34 4.08 -9.42 17.78
C PRO A 34 5.17 -8.42 18.18
N HIS A 35 6.01 -8.00 17.22
CA HIS A 35 7.09 -7.07 17.46
C HIS A 35 6.64 -5.61 17.44
N LEU A 36 5.55 -5.32 16.72
CA LEU A 36 4.98 -3.98 16.58
C LEU A 36 3.75 -3.76 17.48
N GLY A 37 3.32 -4.80 18.21
CA GLY A 37 2.15 -4.75 19.08
C GLY A 37 0.83 -4.68 18.32
N TRP A 38 0.78 -5.19 17.09
CA TRP A 38 -0.43 -5.20 16.27
C TRP A 38 -1.39 -6.29 16.71
N ASP A 39 -2.67 -5.94 16.83
CA ASP A 39 -3.74 -6.91 16.96
C ASP A 39 -4.25 -7.41 15.60
N ALA A 40 -5.28 -8.26 15.60
CA ALA A 40 -5.86 -8.79 14.37
C ALA A 40 -6.51 -7.69 13.49
N GLY A 41 -7.03 -6.63 14.11
CA GLY A 41 -7.60 -5.48 13.40
C GLY A 41 -6.51 -4.64 12.73
N ASP A 42 -5.38 -4.42 13.41
CA ASP A 42 -4.22 -3.76 12.83
C ASP A 42 -3.67 -4.54 11.64
N ILE A 43 -3.52 -5.86 11.76
CA ILE A 43 -3.06 -6.71 10.65
C ILE A 43 -3.98 -6.56 9.44
N ALA A 44 -5.29 -6.69 9.64
CA ALA A 44 -6.26 -6.57 8.56
C ALA A 44 -6.20 -5.19 7.88
N ARG A 45 -6.15 -4.12 8.69
CA ARG A 45 -6.06 -2.73 8.21
C ARG A 45 -4.79 -2.49 7.40
N GLU A 46 -3.64 -2.96 7.88
CA GLU A 46 -2.36 -2.78 7.19
C GLU A 46 -2.32 -3.53 5.85
N ILE A 47 -2.88 -4.74 5.78
CA ILE A 47 -3.02 -5.51 4.54
C ILE A 47 -3.95 -4.79 3.55
N GLU A 48 -5.10 -4.31 4.01
CA GLU A 48 -6.07 -3.58 3.19
C GLU A 48 -5.44 -2.32 2.59
N LEU A 49 -4.80 -1.49 3.41
CA LEU A 49 -4.14 -0.27 2.95
C LEU A 49 -3.04 -0.55 1.92
N TYR A 50 -2.24 -1.59 2.16
CA TYR A 50 -1.17 -1.96 1.23
C TYR A 50 -1.72 -2.48 -0.11
N THR A 51 -2.70 -3.37 -0.08
CA THR A 51 -3.29 -3.97 -1.28
C THR A 51 -4.06 -2.93 -2.11
N ALA A 52 -4.77 -2.00 -1.45
CA ALA A 52 -5.42 -0.86 -2.10
C ALA A 52 -4.40 0.05 -2.83
N ARG A 53 -3.26 0.35 -2.19
CA ARG A 53 -2.16 1.11 -2.82
C ARG A 53 -1.65 0.42 -4.08
N VAL A 54 -1.43 -0.90 -4.01
CA VAL A 54 -0.96 -1.68 -5.16
C VAL A 54 -1.99 -1.70 -6.28
N ALA A 55 -3.27 -1.82 -5.97
CA ALA A 55 -4.35 -1.75 -6.96
C ALA A 55 -4.37 -0.38 -7.67
N ALA A 56 -4.36 0.71 -6.91
CA ALA A 56 -4.32 2.07 -7.45
C ALA A 56 -3.09 2.31 -8.34
N GLU A 57 -1.92 1.80 -7.96
CA GLU A 57 -0.70 1.88 -8.77
C GLU A 57 -0.82 1.10 -10.09
N ARG A 58 -1.43 -0.09 -10.06
CA ARG A 58 -1.64 -0.91 -11.27
C ARG A 58 -2.65 -0.27 -12.21
N ASP A 59 -3.69 0.35 -11.68
CA ASP A 59 -4.68 1.06 -12.49
C ASP A 59 -4.09 2.33 -13.11
N ALA A 60 -3.26 3.07 -12.36
CA ALA A 60 -2.53 4.24 -12.87
C ALA A 60 -1.70 3.92 -14.13
N HIS A 61 -1.08 2.74 -14.20
CA HIS A 61 -0.26 2.33 -15.33
C HIS A 61 -1.04 2.09 -16.64
N ARG A 62 -2.38 2.09 -16.60
CA ARG A 62 -3.21 1.98 -17.81
C ARG A 62 -3.44 3.32 -18.50
N TYR A 63 -3.17 4.43 -17.83
CA TYR A 63 -3.36 5.77 -18.40
C TYR A 63 -2.10 6.22 -19.14
N LEU A 64 -2.29 6.77 -20.33
CA LEU A 64 -1.21 7.26 -21.20
C LEU A 64 -0.79 8.69 -20.85
N ASP A 65 -1.54 9.36 -19.97
CA ASP A 65 -1.24 10.70 -19.50
C ASP A 65 -0.82 10.69 -18.02
N ASP A 66 0.29 11.38 -17.73
CA ASP A 66 0.91 11.38 -16.41
C ASP A 66 -0.01 11.98 -15.34
N ALA A 67 -0.86 12.96 -15.70
CA ALA A 67 -1.75 13.64 -14.76
C ALA A 67 -2.87 12.73 -14.23
N THR A 68 -3.49 11.94 -15.11
CA THR A 68 -4.54 10.98 -14.77
C THR A 68 -3.96 9.78 -14.05
N ALA A 69 -2.79 9.29 -14.47
CA ALA A 69 -2.07 8.23 -13.75
C ALA A 69 -1.77 8.64 -12.30
N ASP A 70 -1.38 9.89 -12.09
CA ASP A 70 -1.06 10.42 -10.77
C ASP A 70 -2.30 10.64 -9.88
N SER A 71 -3.41 11.12 -10.45
CA SER A 71 -4.70 11.20 -9.76
C SER A 71 -5.17 9.83 -9.26
N VAL A 72 -5.15 8.82 -10.14
CA VAL A 72 -5.60 7.47 -9.80
C VAL A 72 -4.73 6.84 -8.70
N ARG A 73 -3.40 7.06 -8.73
CA ARG A 73 -2.50 6.56 -7.69
C ARG A 73 -2.82 7.11 -6.30
N ARG A 74 -3.31 8.36 -6.21
CA ARG A 74 -3.66 9.02 -4.93
C ARG A 74 -4.98 8.56 -4.32
N THR A 75 -5.80 7.81 -5.03
CA THR A 75 -7.08 7.33 -4.49
C THR A 75 -6.91 6.29 -3.38
N ALA A 76 -5.75 5.62 -3.32
CA ALA A 76 -5.42 4.74 -2.21
C ALA A 76 -5.10 5.55 -0.93
N ALA A 77 -5.67 5.12 0.19
CA ALA A 77 -5.40 5.71 1.49
C ALA A 77 -3.92 5.52 1.89
N ASP A 78 -3.33 6.57 2.45
CA ASP A 78 -1.93 6.51 2.91
C ASP A 78 -1.85 5.73 4.23
N SER A 79 -1.06 4.65 4.22
CA SER A 79 -0.78 3.82 5.39
C SER A 79 -0.36 4.60 6.65
N ARG A 80 0.30 5.75 6.50
CA ARG A 80 0.79 6.57 7.62
C ARG A 80 -0.26 7.48 8.25
N THR A 81 -1.28 7.87 7.49
CA THR A 81 -2.29 8.83 7.92
C THR A 81 -3.70 8.24 7.99
N GLY A 82 -3.92 7.06 7.38
CA GLY A 82 -5.22 6.39 7.32
C GLY A 82 -6.29 7.17 6.56
N ARG A 83 -5.93 8.26 5.86
CA ARG A 83 -6.86 9.08 5.07
C ARG A 83 -6.66 8.80 3.58
N ALA A 84 -7.77 8.65 2.85
CA ALA A 84 -7.76 8.93 1.42
C ALA A 84 -7.44 10.42 1.26
N VAL A 85 -6.53 10.76 0.33
CA VAL A 85 -6.22 12.16 0.05
C VAL A 85 -7.42 12.74 -0.70
N GLU A 86 -8.32 13.42 0.01
CA GLU A 86 -9.44 14.14 -0.61
C GLU A 86 -8.87 15.16 -1.61
N GLU A 87 -9.39 15.12 -2.84
CA GLU A 87 -9.02 16.03 -3.92
C GLU A 87 -9.11 17.49 -3.44
N SER A 88 -7.95 18.11 -3.24
CA SER A 88 -7.84 19.56 -3.10
C SER A 88 -7.21 20.11 -4.37
N PHE A 89 -8.06 20.44 -5.33
CA PHE A 89 -7.74 21.40 -6.39
C PHE A 89 -8.87 22.43 -6.48
N ALA A 90 -8.53 23.65 -6.08
CA ALA A 90 -9.16 24.87 -6.57
C ALA A 90 -8.45 25.31 -7.86
#